data_AF-A0A0S7ZYV0-F1
#
_entry.id   AF-A0A0S7ZYV0-F1
#
_cell.length_a   1.000
_cell.length_b   1.000
_cell.length_c   1.000
_cell.angle_alpha   90.00
_cell.angle_beta   90.00
_cell.angle_gamma   90.00
#
_symmetry.space_group_name_H-M   'P 1'
#
loop_
_entity.id
_entity.type
_entity.pdbx_description
1 polymer ?
#
loop_
_entity_poly.entity_id
_entity_poly.type
_entity_poly.pdbx_seq_one_letter_code
_entity_poly.pdbx_strand_id
1 'polypeptide(L)'
;MSLENVLNNWSKYRRGAEEGGHHDYEHKWAMMINLDLCIGCNACSTACYAENNLAVVGKDRFEKGQAMHWLRIERYWDQAEQEFPEQGASFLPMMCQ
;
A
#
# COMPACT_ATOMS: atom_id res chain seq x y z
N MET A 1 39.28 10.94 -11.38
CA MET A 1 38.05 11.71 -11.08
C MET A 1 38.41 12.83 -10.12
N SER A 2 38.19 14.09 -10.50
CA SER A 2 38.54 15.26 -9.67
C SER A 2 37.68 15.32 -8.40
N LEU A 3 38.29 15.66 -7.26
CA LEU A 3 37.62 15.92 -5.98
C LEU A 3 36.53 17.00 -6.10
N GLU A 4 36.75 17.98 -6.98
CA GLU A 4 35.75 19.04 -7.26
C GLU A 4 34.51 18.48 -7.96
N ASN A 5 34.67 17.52 -8.87
CA ASN A 5 33.54 16.88 -9.54
C ASN A 5 32.71 16.04 -8.56
N VAL A 6 33.33 15.45 -7.55
CA VAL A 6 32.64 14.69 -6.50
C VAL A 6 31.88 15.63 -5.57
N LEU A 7 32.51 16.70 -5.08
CA LEU A 7 31.89 17.64 -4.15
C LEU A 7 30.73 18.41 -4.80
N ASN A 8 30.89 18.88 -6.04
CA ASN A 8 29.88 19.68 -6.74
C ASN A 8 28.73 18.82 -7.32
N ASN A 9 28.97 17.54 -7.63
CA ASN A 9 27.93 16.63 -8.15
C ASN A 9 27.54 15.54 -7.14
N TRP A 10 27.88 15.68 -5.86
CA TRP A 10 27.60 14.67 -4.83
C TRP A 10 26.10 14.37 -4.73
N SER A 11 25.24 15.36 -4.91
CA SER A 11 23.78 15.18 -4.94
C SER A 11 23.32 14.29 -6.10
N LYS A 12 24.00 14.35 -7.25
CA LYS A 12 23.76 13.47 -8.41
C LYS A 12 24.34 12.07 -8.19
N TYR A 13 25.53 11.95 -7.58
CA TYR A 13 26.18 10.66 -7.33
C TYR A 13 25.56 9.88 -6.14
N ARG A 14 25.11 10.55 -5.07
CA ARG A 14 24.29 9.94 -4.00
C ARG A 14 22.96 9.40 -4.53
N ARG A 15 22.54 9.86 -5.71
CA ARG A 15 21.33 9.48 -6.44
C ARG A 15 21.62 8.48 -7.58
N GLY A 16 22.75 7.77 -7.55
CA GLY A 16 23.00 6.64 -8.44
C GLY A 16 22.09 5.46 -8.05
N ALA A 17 21.11 5.11 -8.88
CA ALA A 17 21.24 4.31 -10.11
C ALA A 17 21.12 2.79 -9.88
N GLU A 18 20.47 2.35 -8.81
CA GLU A 18 19.91 1.01 -8.70
C GLU A 18 18.44 1.14 -8.23
N GLU A 19 17.51 0.95 -9.17
CA GLU A 19 16.06 0.68 -8.96
C GLU A 19 15.09 1.83 -8.56
N GLY A 20 15.09 2.96 -9.27
CA GLY A 20 13.93 3.90 -9.26
C GLY A 20 14.28 5.37 -9.04
N GLY A 21 15.25 5.88 -9.80
CA GLY A 21 15.71 7.26 -9.72
C GLY A 21 14.60 8.31 -9.89
N HIS A 22 14.90 9.55 -9.49
CA HIS A 22 13.98 10.69 -9.63
C HIS A 22 13.75 10.98 -11.12
N HIS A 23 12.78 10.29 -11.71
CA HIS A 23 12.17 10.74 -12.95
C HIS A 23 11.53 12.11 -12.65
N ASP A 24 11.82 13.10 -13.47
CA ASP A 24 11.12 14.38 -13.44
C ASP A 24 9.72 14.12 -14.02
N TYR A 25 8.88 13.49 -13.22
CA TYR A 25 7.49 13.26 -13.56
C TYR A 25 6.79 14.62 -13.55
N GLU A 26 6.05 14.91 -14.60
CA GLU A 26 5.22 16.11 -14.70
C GLU A 26 4.28 16.25 -13.47
N HIS A 27 3.87 15.11 -12.90
CA HIS A 27 2.99 15.03 -11.74
C HIS A 27 3.51 14.07 -10.67
N LYS A 28 3.27 14.42 -9.41
CA LYS A 28 3.53 13.56 -8.24
C LYS A 28 2.20 13.06 -7.68
N TRP A 29 1.86 11.82 -7.98
CA TRP A 29 0.62 11.21 -7.52
C TRP A 29 0.75 10.74 -6.07
N ALA A 30 -0.29 11.00 -5.29
CA ALA A 30 -0.43 10.52 -3.93
C ALA A 30 -1.89 10.15 -3.67
N MET A 31 -2.11 9.19 -2.78
CA MET A 31 -3.43 8.80 -2.30
C MET A 31 -3.46 8.97 -0.79
N MET A 32 -4.48 9.68 -0.28
CA MET A 32 -4.71 9.85 1.15
C MET A 32 -6.07 9.24 1.48
N ILE A 33 -6.09 8.33 2.45
CA ILE A 33 -7.30 7.64 2.90
C ILE A 33 -7.61 8.12 4.31
N ASN A 34 -8.82 8.63 4.53
CA ASN A 34 -9.30 8.96 5.87
C ASN A 34 -9.80 7.68 6.55
N LEU A 35 -9.08 7.24 7.60
CA LEU A 35 -9.39 6.01 8.33
C LEU A 35 -10.59 6.16 9.27
N ASP A 36 -10.89 7.37 9.75
CA ASP A 36 -12.01 7.62 10.68
C ASP A 36 -13.37 7.34 10.05
N LEU A 37 -13.45 7.41 8.71
CA LEU A 37 -14.67 7.13 7.94
C LEU A 37 -14.70 5.70 7.37
N CYS A 38 -13.61 4.93 7.52
CA CYS A 38 -13.52 3.60 6.96
C CYS A 38 -14.29 2.59 7.83
N ILE A 39 -15.45 2.15 7.35
CA ILE A 39 -16.30 1.17 8.04
C ILE A 39 -16.07 -0.29 7.60
N GLY A 40 -15.05 -0.54 6.77
CA GLY A 40 -14.74 -1.88 6.27
C GLY A 40 -15.75 -2.46 5.27
N CYS A 41 -16.43 -1.62 4.48
CA CYS A 41 -17.47 -2.06 3.53
C CYS A 41 -16.96 -2.91 2.35
N ASN A 42 -15.64 -3.03 2.16
CA ASN A 42 -14.97 -3.74 1.06
C ASN A 42 -15.28 -3.25 -0.37
N ALA A 43 -16.06 -2.19 -0.56
CA ALA A 43 -16.39 -1.67 -1.89
C ALA A 43 -15.15 -1.27 -2.71
N CYS A 44 -14.14 -0.67 -2.08
CA CYS A 44 -12.88 -0.33 -2.73
C CYS A 44 -12.06 -1.56 -3.17
N SER A 45 -12.10 -2.67 -2.43
CA SER A 45 -11.45 -3.91 -2.83
C SER A 45 -12.16 -4.52 -4.04
N THR A 46 -13.49 -4.55 -4.03
CA THR A 46 -14.30 -5.01 -5.17
C THR A 46 -14.10 -4.14 -6.42
N ALA A 47 -14.05 -2.82 -6.27
CA ALA A 47 -13.75 -1.90 -7.38
C ALA A 47 -12.36 -2.18 -7.95
N CYS A 48 -11.35 -2.39 -7.10
CA CYS A 48 -10.00 -2.73 -7.57
C CYS A 48 -9.99 -4.03 -8.41
N TYR A 49 -10.74 -5.06 -8.01
CA TYR A 49 -10.94 -6.27 -8.83
C TYR A 49 -11.57 -5.99 -10.18
N ALA A 50 -12.67 -5.22 -10.18
CA ALA A 50 -13.44 -4.92 -11.38
C ALA A 50 -12.64 -4.11 -12.40
N GLU A 51 -11.87 -3.13 -11.94
CA GLU A 51 -11.13 -2.22 -12.82
C GLU A 51 -9.80 -2.81 -13.31
N ASN A 52 -9.15 -3.68 -12.52
CA ASN A 52 -7.78 -4.14 -12.81
C ASN A 52 -7.68 -5.60 -13.27
N ASN A 53 -8.81 -6.26 -13.57
CA ASN A 53 -8.85 -7.64 -14.05
C ASN A 53 -8.11 -8.63 -13.12
N LEU A 54 -8.22 -8.45 -11.80
CA LEU A 54 -7.61 -9.36 -10.84
C LEU A 54 -8.29 -10.74 -10.92
N ALA A 55 -7.48 -11.79 -10.94
CA ALA A 55 -7.98 -13.15 -11.02
C ALA A 55 -8.67 -13.57 -9.71
N VAL A 56 -9.85 -14.18 -9.82
CA VAL A 56 -10.52 -14.80 -8.66
C VAL A 56 -9.79 -16.09 -8.30
N VAL A 57 -9.43 -16.23 -7.03
CA VAL A 57 -8.71 -17.38 -6.50
C VAL A 57 -9.68 -18.33 -5.82
N GLY A 58 -9.66 -19.61 -6.21
CA GLY A 58 -10.45 -20.66 -5.56
C GLY A 58 -10.01 -20.95 -4.13
N LYS A 59 -10.90 -21.55 -3.34
CA LYS A 59 -10.72 -21.82 -1.90
C LYS A 59 -9.36 -22.45 -1.55
N ASP A 60 -8.95 -23.51 -2.24
CA ASP A 60 -7.73 -24.27 -1.93
C ASP A 60 -6.44 -23.45 -2.02
N ARG A 61 -6.38 -22.49 -2.96
CA ARG A 61 -5.23 -21.58 -3.11
C ARG A 61 -5.33 -20.40 -2.16
N PHE A 62 -6.54 -19.91 -1.93
CA PHE A 62 -6.80 -18.83 -0.98
C PHE A 62 -6.37 -19.23 0.45
N GLU A 63 -6.70 -20.44 0.90
CA GLU A 63 -6.30 -20.97 2.22
C GLU A 63 -4.78 -21.10 2.37
N LYS A 64 -4.05 -21.19 1.26
CA LYS A 64 -2.57 -21.20 1.23
C LYS A 64 -1.96 -19.78 1.20
N GLY A 65 -2.78 -18.75 1.37
CA GLY A 65 -2.35 -17.35 1.34
C GLY A 65 -2.05 -16.82 -0.07
N GLN A 66 -2.47 -17.52 -1.13
CA GLN A 66 -2.22 -17.11 -2.53
C GLN A 66 -3.35 -16.24 -3.09
N ALA A 67 -3.92 -15.38 -2.26
CA ALA A 67 -5.03 -14.50 -2.66
C ALA A 67 -4.52 -13.33 -3.51
N MET A 68 -5.22 -13.02 -4.61
CA MET A 68 -4.82 -11.98 -5.56
C MET A 68 -5.49 -10.63 -5.24
N HIS A 69 -5.08 -9.96 -4.17
CA HIS A 69 -5.57 -8.63 -3.79
C HIS A 69 -4.47 -7.57 -3.95
N TRP A 70 -4.72 -6.54 -4.75
CA TRP A 70 -3.88 -5.33 -4.73
C TRP A 70 -4.28 -4.36 -3.62
N LEU A 71 -5.57 -4.32 -3.30
CA LEU A 71 -6.13 -3.60 -2.17
C LEU A 71 -6.95 -4.56 -1.31
N ARG A 72 -6.63 -4.63 -0.03
CA ARG A 72 -7.34 -5.43 0.98
C ARG A 72 -7.71 -4.56 2.17
N ILE A 73 -8.78 -4.92 2.87
CA ILE A 73 -9.13 -4.29 4.15
C ILE A 73 -8.65 -5.20 5.28
N GLU A 74 -7.72 -4.71 6.07
CA GLU A 74 -7.32 -5.37 7.30
C GLU A 74 -8.17 -4.87 8.45
N ARG A 75 -8.57 -5.80 9.32
CA ARG A 75 -9.37 -5.51 10.50
C ARG A 75 -8.52 -5.77 11.73
N TYR A 76 -8.37 -4.74 12.55
CA TYR A 76 -7.66 -4.78 13.82
C TYR A 76 -8.64 -4.62 14.99
N TRP A 77 -8.32 -5.28 16.10
CA TRP A 77 -9.07 -5.17 17.35
C TRP A 77 -8.16 -4.48 18.35
N ASP A 78 -8.39 -3.20 18.58
CA ASP A 78 -7.52 -2.39 19.44
C ASP A 78 -7.63 -2.79 20.92
N GLN A 79 -8.75 -3.44 21.29
CA GLN A 79 -9.03 -3.95 22.63
C GLN A 79 -9.11 -5.48 22.62
N ALA A 80 -8.08 -6.15 22.07
CA ALA A 80 -8.05 -7.60 21.88
C ALA A 80 -8.20 -8.43 23.16
N GLU A 81 -7.91 -7.87 24.33
CA GLU A 81 -8.03 -8.53 25.65
C GLU A 81 -9.44 -8.47 26.23
N GLN A 82 -10.32 -7.65 25.64
CA GLN A 82 -11.71 -7.50 26.09
C GLN A 82 -12.63 -8.39 25.26
N GLU A 83 -13.54 -9.10 25.93
CA GLU A 83 -14.53 -9.95 25.27
C GLU A 83 -15.52 -9.12 24.42
N PHE A 84 -15.75 -7.86 24.81
CA PHE A 84 -16.58 -6.89 24.10
C PHE A 84 -15.85 -5.56 23.94
N PRO A 85 -15.17 -5.33 22.79
CA PRO A 85 -14.46 -4.08 22.55
C PRO A 85 -15.46 -2.92 22.38
N GLU A 86 -15.31 -1.87 23.18
CA GLU A 86 -16.20 -0.69 23.18
C GLU A 86 -16.11 0.10 21.87
N GLN A 87 -14.93 0.16 21.26
CA GLN A 87 -14.67 0.93 20.04
C GLN A 87 -14.85 0.11 18.76
N GLY A 88 -15.27 -1.16 18.88
CA GLY A 88 -15.40 -2.06 17.73
C GLY A 88 -14.06 -2.38 17.08
N ALA A 89 -14.07 -2.61 15.77
CA ALA A 89 -12.88 -2.93 15.00
C ALA A 89 -12.40 -1.73 14.18
N SER A 90 -11.08 -1.57 14.11
CA SER A 90 -10.41 -0.59 13.25
C SER A 90 -10.13 -1.20 11.88
N PHE A 91 -10.32 -0.42 10.81
CA PHE A 91 -10.16 -0.88 9.44
C PHE A 91 -9.04 -0.13 8.72
N LEU A 92 -8.08 -0.88 8.19
CA LEU A 92 -6.95 -0.34 7.46
C LEU A 92 -6.94 -0.88 6.02
N PRO A 93 -7.27 -0.04 5.02
CA PRO A 93 -7.07 -0.39 3.62
C PRO A 93 -5.58 -0.47 3.30
N MET A 94 -5.10 -1.69 3.07
CA MET A 94 -3.70 -1.96 2.74
C MET A 94 -3.55 -2.21 1.25
N MET A 95 -2.70 -1.41 0.63
CA MET A 95 -2.31 -1.45 -0.78
C MET A 95 -0.82 -1.13 -0.92
N CYS A 96 -0.28 -1.16 -2.14
CA CYS A 96 1.08 -0.71 -2.41
C CYS A 96 1.22 0.80 -2.09
N GLN A 97 2.23 1.18 -1.30
CA GLN A 97 2.53 2.56 -0.90
C GLN A 97 3.82 3.06 -1.54
#